data_AF-A0A1F6U5T0-F1
#
_entry.id   AF-A0A1F6U5T0-F1
#
_cell.length_a   1.000
_cell.length_b   1.000
_cell.length_c   1.000
_cell.angle_alpha   90.00
_cell.angle_beta   90.00
_cell.angle_gamma   90.00
#
_symmetry.space_group_name_H-M   'P 1'
#
loop_
_entity.id
_entity.type
_entity.pdbx_description
1 polymer ?
#
loop_
_entity_poly.entity_id
_entity_poly.type
_entity_poly.pdbx_seq_one_letter_code
_entity_poly.pdbx_strand_id
1 'polypeptide(L)'
;MLILTRRQGQLVRIEPDPRLDPSTPVGELFLDGPIEVLVTHISGSQVRLGILAHPSLVILRNELYDKGGRPDPDVVSESRQKSK
;
A
#
# COMPACT_ATOMS: atom_id res chain seq x y z
N MET A 1 4.98 -11.94 -8.45
CA MET A 1 3.89 -12.24 -7.49
C MET A 1 4.41 -12.13 -6.07
N LEU A 2 3.78 -11.28 -5.25
CA LEU A 2 4.03 -11.16 -3.81
C LEU A 2 3.04 -12.05 -3.04
N ILE A 3 3.48 -12.77 -2.02
CA ILE A 3 2.60 -13.59 -1.17
C ILE A 3 2.71 -13.11 0.28
N LEU A 4 1.58 -12.87 0.92
CA LEU A 4 1.52 -12.47 2.33
C LEU A 4 0.31 -13.06 3.05
N THR A 5 0.38 -13.14 4.38
CA THR A 5 -0.74 -13.62 5.21
C THR A 5 -1.39 -12.44 5.93
N ARG A 6 -2.72 -12.38 5.90
CA ARG A 6 -3.57 -11.39 6.58
C ARG A 6 -4.57 -12.06 7.51
N ARG A 7 -5.00 -11.32 8.53
CA ARG A 7 -6.11 -11.64 9.42
C ARG A 7 -7.20 -10.58 9.29
N GLN A 8 -8.35 -10.84 9.89
CA GLN A 8 -9.40 -9.83 10.03
C GLN A 8 -8.82 -8.53 10.63
N GLY A 9 -9.18 -7.39 10.02
CA GLY A 9 -8.68 -6.07 10.43
C GLY A 9 -7.28 -5.71 9.93
N GLN A 10 -6.54 -6.62 9.27
CA GLN A 10 -5.24 -6.30 8.68
C GLN A 10 -5.38 -5.83 7.23
N LEU A 11 -4.63 -4.77 6.90
CA LEU A 11 -4.72 -4.08 5.61
C LEU A 11 -3.46 -4.29 4.75
N VAL A 12 -3.65 -4.24 3.44
CA VAL A 12 -2.61 -4.14 2.41
C VAL A 12 -2.83 -2.84 1.64
N ARG A 13 -1.78 -2.04 1.50
CA ARG A 13 -1.78 -0.82 0.68
C ARG A 13 -1.08 -1.10 -0.63
N ILE A 14 -1.63 -0.57 -1.72
CA ILE A 14 -1.04 -0.61 -3.06
C ILE A 14 -1.04 0.83 -3.55
N GLU A 15 0.14 1.37 -3.83
CA GLU A 15 0.34 2.76 -4.23
C GLU A 15 1.40 2.82 -5.34
N PRO A 16 1.40 3.85 -6.20
CA PRO A 16 2.53 4.08 -7.10
C PRO A 16 3.85 4.20 -6.31
N ASP A 17 4.94 3.71 -6.88
CA ASP A 17 6.29 3.95 -6.34
C ASP A 17 6.48 5.47 -6.20
N PRO A 18 6.88 5.98 -5.02
CA PRO A 18 7.16 7.41 -4.83
C PRO A 18 8.21 7.99 -5.80
N ARG A 19 9.00 7.12 -6.44
CA ARG A 19 10.01 7.48 -7.46
C ARG A 19 9.43 7.53 -8.88
N LEU A 20 8.19 7.10 -9.08
CA LEU A 20 7.52 7.19 -10.37
C LEU A 20 7.24 8.65 -10.72
N ASP A 21 7.47 9.03 -11.98
CA ASP A 21 7.12 10.36 -12.49
C ASP A 21 5.60 10.57 -12.35
N PRO A 22 5.12 11.60 -11.62
CA PRO A 22 3.70 11.89 -11.49
C PRO A 22 2.98 12.19 -12.81
N SER A 23 3.71 12.52 -13.87
CA SER A 23 3.17 12.71 -15.21
C SER A 23 2.99 11.42 -16.01
N THR A 24 3.47 10.27 -15.48
CA THR A 24 3.26 8.95 -16.07
C THR A 24 1.76 8.69 -16.26
N PRO A 25 1.30 8.42 -17.49
CA PRO A 25 -0.08 8.05 -17.73
C PRO A 25 -0.49 6.83 -16.90
N VAL A 26 -1.64 6.89 -16.24
CA VAL A 26 -2.14 5.79 -15.40
C VAL A 26 -2.22 4.46 -16.15
N GLY A 27 -2.49 4.50 -17.47
CA GLY A 27 -2.52 3.31 -18.32
C GLY A 27 -1.19 2.54 -18.35
N GLU A 28 -0.06 3.22 -18.15
CA GLU A 28 1.25 2.57 -18.10
C GLU A 28 1.40 1.65 -16.88
N LEU A 29 0.69 1.93 -15.78
CA LEU A 29 0.67 1.07 -14.58
C LEU A 29 -0.05 -0.27 -14.79
N PHE A 30 -0.69 -0.46 -15.94
CA PHE A 30 -1.49 -1.64 -16.26
C PHE A 30 -1.08 -2.30 -17.58
N LEU A 31 0.08 -1.93 -18.15
CA LEU A 31 0.59 -2.55 -19.39
C LEU A 31 0.88 -4.05 -19.22
N ASP A 32 1.34 -4.45 -18.03
CA ASP A 32 1.56 -5.87 -17.68
C ASP A 32 0.25 -6.58 -17.28
N GLY A 33 -0.89 -5.90 -17.34
CA GLY A 33 -2.20 -6.40 -16.95
C GLY A 33 -2.79 -5.73 -15.70
N PRO A 34 -3.95 -6.22 -15.24
CA PRO A 34 -4.61 -5.69 -14.05
C PRO A 34 -3.83 -6.02 -12.78
N ILE A 35 -4.20 -5.35 -11.68
CA ILE A 35 -3.80 -5.80 -10.34
C ILE A 35 -4.65 -7.03 -9.99
N GLU A 36 -4.01 -8.18 -9.85
CA GLU A 36 -4.69 -9.42 -9.47
C GLU A 36 -4.46 -9.70 -7.98
N VAL A 37 -5.55 -9.99 -7.27
CA VAL A 37 -5.51 -10.42 -5.86
C VAL A 37 -6.13 -11.80 -5.76
N LEU A 38 -5.33 -12.78 -5.36
CA LEU A 38 -5.71 -14.18 -5.25
C LEU A 38 -5.71 -14.64 -3.79
N VAL A 39 -6.79 -15.23 -3.32
CA VAL A 39 -6.79 -15.99 -2.07
C VAL A 39 -6.19 -17.37 -2.35
N THR A 40 -4.92 -17.54 -2.00
CA THR A 40 -4.18 -18.79 -2.23
C THR A 40 -4.47 -19.86 -1.18
N HIS A 41 -4.81 -19.46 0.04
CA HIS A 41 -5.13 -20.39 1.13
C HIS A 41 -5.93 -19.69 2.25
N ILE A 42 -6.81 -20.44 2.92
CA ILE A 42 -7.54 -20.00 4.12
C ILE A 42 -7.33 -21.04 5.21
N SER A 43 -6.87 -20.60 6.38
CA SER A 43 -6.67 -21.45 7.56
C SER A 43 -7.09 -20.72 8.83
N GLY A 44 -8.25 -21.08 9.37
CA GLY A 44 -8.84 -20.42 10.53
C GLY A 44 -9.03 -18.92 10.27
N SER A 45 -8.43 -18.08 11.11
CA SER A 45 -8.49 -16.61 10.99
C SER A 45 -7.44 -16.01 10.04
N GLN A 46 -6.68 -16.84 9.34
CA GLN A 46 -5.60 -16.41 8.44
C GLN A 46 -5.95 -16.67 6.98
N VAL A 47 -5.72 -15.65 6.15
CA VAL A 47 -5.89 -15.69 4.70
C VAL A 47 -4.54 -15.41 4.05
N ARG A 48 -4.08 -16.30 3.19
CA ARG A 48 -2.87 -16.11 2.38
C ARG A 48 -3.25 -15.49 1.04
N LEU A 49 -2.82 -14.25 0.82
CA LEU A 49 -3.06 -13.49 -0.40
C LEU A 49 -1.84 -13.55 -1.30
N GLY A 50 -2.05 -13.83 -2.59
CA GLY A 50 -1.12 -13.58 -3.68
C GLY A 50 -1.52 -12.29 -4.38
N ILE A 51 -0.56 -11.42 -4.66
CA ILE A 51 -0.78 -10.15 -5.37
C ILE A 51 0.17 -10.09 -6.57
N LEU A 52 -0.39 -9.87 -7.76
CA LEU A 52 0.34 -9.52 -8.97
C LEU A 52 -0.05 -8.10 -9.38
N ALA A 53 0.96 -7.31 -9.70
CA ALA A 53 0.83 -5.92 -10.09
C ALA A 53 2.09 -5.51 -10.88
N HIS A 54 1.98 -4.44 -11.66
CA HIS A 54 3.12 -3.81 -12.33
C HIS A 54 4.20 -3.39 -11.31
N PRO A 55 5.50 -3.52 -11.62
CA PRO A 55 6.60 -3.22 -10.68
C PRO A 55 6.64 -1.76 -10.19
N SER A 56 6.03 -0.82 -10.93
CA SER A 56 5.88 0.57 -10.49
C SER A 56 4.82 0.76 -9.38
N LEU A 57 4.17 -0.30 -8.92
CA LEU A 57 3.26 -0.29 -7.78
C LEU A 57 3.95 -0.93 -6.57
N VAL A 58 4.03 -0.17 -5.48
CA VAL A 58 4.55 -0.64 -4.20
C VAL A 58 3.41 -1.26 -3.40
N ILE A 59 3.59 -2.51 -2.99
CA ILE A 59 2.62 -3.24 -2.17
C ILE A 59 3.17 -3.32 -0.74
N LEU A 60 2.55 -2.58 0.17
CA LEU A 60 2.96 -2.51 1.58
C LEU A 60 1.93 -3.15 2.50
N ARG A 61 2.45 -3.84 3.51
CA ARG A 61 1.66 -4.21 4.67
C ARG A 61 1.47 -2.98 5.53
N ASN A 62 0.26 -2.74 6.04
CA ASN A 62 -0.02 -1.50 6.78
C ASN A 62 0.93 -1.28 7.97
N GLU A 63 1.38 -2.35 8.63
CA GLU A 63 2.36 -2.27 9.73
C GLU A 63 3.75 -1.72 9.33
N LEU A 64 4.05 -1.61 8.03
CA LEU A 64 5.30 -1.07 7.50
C LEU A 64 5.17 0.39 7.05
N TYR A 65 3.95 0.91 6.96
CA TYR A 65 3.68 2.21 6.35
C TYR A 65 4.23 3.37 7.21
N ASP A 66 4.08 3.29 8.53
CA ASP A 66 4.56 4.34 9.46
C ASP A 66 6.08 4.33 9.66
N LYS A 67 6.75 3.22 9.35
CA LYS A 67 8.21 3.09 9.48
C LYS A 67 8.98 3.61 8.27
N GLY A 68 8.28 3.98 7.19
CA GLY A 68 8.85 4.36 5.89
C GLY A 68 8.90 5.87 5.60
N GLY A 69 8.47 6.74 6.51
CA GLY A 69 8.69 8.19 6.39
C GLY A 69 7.68 8.97 5.55
N ARG A 70 6.37 8.69 5.65
CA ARG A 70 5.35 9.72 5.35
C ARG A 70 4.94 10.36 6.68
N PRO A 71 5.05 11.70 6.85
CA PRO A 71 4.46 12.34 8.01
C PRO A 71 2.95 12.14 7.94
N ASP A 72 2.38 11.70 9.06
CA ASP A 72 0.95 11.63 9.27
C ASP A 72 0.33 13.01 8.94
N PRO A 73 -0.57 13.12 7.94
CA PRO A 73 -1.18 14.39 7.57
C PRO A 73 -1.97 15.02 8.72
N ASP A 74 -2.39 14.23 9.71
CA ASP A 74 -3.21 14.70 10.82
C ASP A 74 -2.37 15.35 11.94
N VAL A 75 -1.06 15.12 11.98
CA VAL A 75 -0.16 15.67 13.03
C VAL A 75 0.25 17.13 12.77
N VAL A 76 0.03 17.68 11.56
CA VAL A 76 0.41 19.06 11.22
C VAL A 76 -0.56 20.11 11.80
N SER A 77 -1.67 19.69 12.40
CA SER A 77 -2.77 20.56 12.83
C SER A 77 -2.61 21.21 14.21
N GLU A 78 -1.74 20.70 15.09
CA GLU A 78 -1.75 21.11 16.52
C GLU A 78 -0.71 22.18 16.92
N SER A 79 0.14 22.67 16.01
CA SER A 79 1.23 23.59 16.38
C SER A 79 0.97 25.09 16.17
N ARG A 80 -0.27 25.51 15.91
CA ARG A 80 -0.62 26.94 15.81
C ARG A 80 -1.68 27.37 16.83
N GLN A 81 -1.37 27.26 18.12
CA GLN A 81 -2.02 28.11 19.13
C GLN A 81 -1.24 28.11 20.45
N LYS A 82 -0.21 28.95 20.52
CA LYS A 82 0.22 29.66 21.74
C LYS A 82 1.30 30.69 21.39
N SER A 83 0.86 31.91 21.06
CA SER A 83 1.67 33.11 21.24
C SER A 83 0.77 34.33 21.36
N LYS A 84 0.97 35.01 22.49
CA LYS A 84 0.35 36.25 23.01
C LYS A 84 -1.05 36.14 23.59
#